data_AF-A0A235J4N1-F1
#
_entry.id   AF-A0A235J4N1-F1
#
_cell.length_a   1.000
_cell.length_b   1.000
_cell.length_c   1.000
_cell.angle_alpha   90.00
_cell.angle_beta   90.00
_cell.angle_gamma   90.00
#
_symmetry.space_group_name_H-M   'P 1'
#
loop_
_entity.id
_entity.type
_entity.pdbx_description
1 polymer ?
#
loop_
_entity_poly.entity_id
_entity_poly.type
_entity_poly.pdbx_seq_one_letter_code
_entity_poly.pdbx_strand_id
1 'polypeptide(L)'
;MEVKIITCRRIFNLGNYESRHLEITANINVLDNPEQKATELIELVERKVSERVDLEIEADDLKDRIIQLRDELKQIEKQKAALTAVEPDPGDVPFESGDATNSSGIPDGF
;
A
#
# COMPACT_ATOMS: atom_id res chain seq x y z
N MET A 1 31.13 -35.41 -22.53
CA MET A 1 30.53 -35.09 -21.22
C MET A 1 29.03 -35.17 -21.43
N GLU A 2 28.37 -36.15 -20.83
CA GLU A 2 26.93 -36.39 -21.04
C GLU A 2 26.18 -35.61 -19.94
N VAL A 3 25.50 -34.52 -20.31
CA VAL A 3 24.73 -33.72 -19.36
C VAL A 3 23.31 -34.28 -19.33
N LYS A 4 22.86 -34.69 -18.15
CA LYS A 4 21.46 -35.12 -17.95
C LYS A 4 20.66 -33.91 -17.49
N ILE A 5 19.41 -33.81 -17.93
CA ILE A 5 18.52 -32.71 -17.56
C ILE A 5 17.38 -33.29 -16.75
N ILE A 6 17.06 -32.64 -15.63
CA ILE A 6 15.82 -32.88 -14.90
C ILE A 6 14.94 -31.64 -14.96
N THR A 7 13.65 -31.87 -15.15
CA THR A 7 12.65 -30.82 -15.18
C THR A 7 11.56 -31.17 -14.18
N CYS A 8 11.23 -30.22 -13.31
CA CYS A 8 10.09 -30.33 -12.41
C CYS A 8 9.06 -29.27 -12.80
N ARG A 9 7.81 -29.70 -12.98
CA ARG A 9 6.69 -28.84 -13.33
C ARG A 9 5.58 -28.98 -12.29
N ARG A 10 5.20 -27.86 -11.67
CA ARG A 10 4.02 -27.75 -10.81
C ARG A 10 2.89 -27.09 -11.58
N ILE A 11 1.72 -27.71 -11.59
CA ILE A 11 0.53 -27.21 -12.31
C ILE A 11 -0.50 -26.73 -11.28
N PHE A 12 -0.99 -25.51 -11.49
CA PHE A 12 -2.04 -24.85 -10.72
C PHE A 12 -3.30 -24.78 -11.56
N ASN A 13 -4.37 -25.40 -11.08
CA ASN A 13 -5.69 -25.26 -11.68
C ASN A 13 -6.41 -24.10 -10.99
N LEU A 14 -6.75 -23.06 -11.75
CA LEU A 14 -7.32 -21.83 -11.18
C LEU A 14 -8.85 -21.82 -11.15
N GLY A 15 -9.49 -22.89 -11.66
CA GLY A 15 -10.88 -22.81 -12.10
C GLY A 15 -10.98 -22.00 -13.40
N ASN A 16 -12.12 -22.05 -14.09
CA ASN A 16 -12.36 -21.36 -15.36
C ASN A 16 -11.57 -21.88 -16.58
N TYR A 17 -11.16 -23.15 -16.58
CA TYR A 17 -10.35 -23.77 -17.65
C TYR A 17 -8.96 -23.14 -17.84
N GLU A 18 -8.54 -22.27 -16.92
CA GLU A 18 -7.20 -21.71 -16.91
C GLU A 18 -6.28 -22.52 -15.99
N SER A 19 -5.08 -22.80 -16.47
CA SER A 19 -4.01 -23.41 -15.68
C SER A 19 -2.76 -22.55 -15.75
N ARG A 20 -2.15 -22.32 -14.59
CA ARG A 20 -0.81 -21.74 -14.47
C ARG A 20 0.17 -22.88 -14.18
N HIS A 21 1.42 -22.78 -14.62
CA HIS A 21 2.44 -23.75 -14.25
C HIS A 21 3.75 -23.06 -13.91
N LEU A 22 4.46 -23.62 -12.94
CA LEU A 22 5.83 -23.27 -12.62
C LEU A 22 6.72 -24.42 -13.10
N GLU A 23 7.70 -24.11 -13.93
CA GLU A 23 8.68 -25.08 -14.42
C GLU A 23 10.08 -24.64 -14.02
N ILE A 24 10.83 -25.55 -13.40
CA ILE A 24 12.25 -25.35 -13.09
C ILE A 24 13.03 -26.51 -13.68
N THR A 25 14.08 -26.17 -14.41
CA THR A 25 14.98 -27.11 -15.08
C THR A 25 16.37 -27.01 -14.46
N ALA A 26 16.99 -28.15 -14.22
CA ALA A 26 18.34 -28.24 -13.70
C ALA A 26 19.19 -29.23 -14.51
N ASN A 27 20.46 -28.87 -14.71
CA ASN A 27 21.46 -29.75 -15.30
C ASN A 27 22.08 -30.62 -14.21
N ILE A 28 22.11 -31.93 -14.44
CA ILE A 28 22.69 -32.94 -13.56
C ILE A 28 24.01 -33.43 -14.17
N ASN A 29 25.06 -33.47 -13.36
CA ASN A 29 26.33 -34.07 -13.75
C ASN A 29 26.27 -35.60 -13.63
N VAL A 30 27.09 -36.32 -14.39
CA VAL A 30 27.09 -37.80 -14.42
C VAL A 30 27.40 -38.41 -13.05
N LEU A 31 28.12 -37.68 -12.19
CA LEU A 31 28.50 -38.11 -10.84
C LEU A 31 27.43 -37.80 -9.78
N ASP A 32 26.45 -36.97 -10.09
CA ASP A 32 25.41 -36.59 -9.14
C ASP A 32 24.39 -37.72 -8.99
N ASN A 33 23.86 -37.90 -7.79
CA ASN A 33 22.72 -38.78 -7.58
C ASN A 33 21.45 -38.12 -8.14
N PRO A 34 20.82 -38.69 -9.19
CA PRO A 34 19.65 -38.09 -9.82
C PRO A 34 18.44 -38.02 -8.87
N GLU A 35 18.30 -38.97 -7.95
CA GLU A 35 17.19 -38.95 -6.98
C GLU A 35 17.34 -37.80 -6.00
N GLN A 36 18.54 -37.60 -5.46
CA GLN A 36 18.81 -36.48 -4.57
C GLN A 36 18.58 -35.13 -5.27
N LYS A 37 19.05 -34.99 -6.52
CA LYS A 37 18.83 -33.77 -7.32
C LYS A 37 17.36 -33.55 -7.66
N ALA A 38 16.59 -34.62 -7.88
CA ALA A 38 15.15 -34.53 -8.05
C ALA A 38 14.46 -34.00 -6.79
N THR A 39 14.83 -34.51 -5.60
CA THR A 39 14.28 -34.04 -4.33
C THR A 39 14.61 -32.57 -4.09
N GLU A 40 15.87 -32.16 -4.27
CA GLU A 40 16.29 -30.74 -4.15
C GLU A 40 15.47 -29.84 -5.10
N LEU A 41 15.23 -30.30 -6.33
CA LEU A 41 14.46 -29.56 -7.32
C LEU A 41 12.97 -29.45 -6.93
N ILE A 42 12.37 -30.51 -6.39
CA ILE A 42 10.99 -30.51 -5.91
C ILE A 42 10.84 -29.54 -4.74
N GLU A 43 11.73 -29.59 -3.75
CA GLU A 43 11.73 -28.67 -2.61
C GLU A 43 11.88 -27.21 -3.06
N LEU A 44 12.73 -26.95 -4.05
CA LEU A 44 12.88 -25.63 -4.64
C LEU A 44 11.59 -25.14 -5.29
N VAL A 45 10.93 -26.00 -6.08
CA VAL A 45 9.65 -25.69 -6.72
C VAL A 45 8.60 -25.39 -5.67
N GLU A 46 8.40 -26.26 -4.68
CA GLU A 46 7.39 -26.06 -3.62
C GLU A 46 7.66 -24.78 -2.81
N ARG A 47 8.92 -24.50 -2.43
CA ARG A 47 9.26 -23.24 -1.76
C ARG A 47 8.92 -22.02 -2.60
N LYS A 48 9.23 -22.04 -3.90
CA LYS A 48 8.93 -20.92 -4.81
C LYS A 48 7.43 -20.71 -5.01
N VAL A 49 6.65 -21.78 -4.86
CA VAL A 49 5.20 -21.73 -4.92
C VAL A 49 4.64 -21.08 -3.66
N SER A 50 5.09 -21.49 -2.48
CA SER A 50 4.70 -20.85 -1.22
C SER A 50 5.04 -19.36 -1.20
N GLU A 51 6.28 -18.99 -1.57
CA GLU A 51 6.69 -17.59 -1.67
C GLU A 51 5.77 -16.77 -2.60
N ARG A 52 5.33 -17.36 -3.71
CA ARG A 52 4.39 -16.68 -4.63
C ARG A 52 3.01 -16.48 -4.04
N VAL A 53 2.49 -17.47 -3.30
CA VAL A 53 1.18 -17.35 -2.64
C VAL A 53 1.22 -16.25 -1.60
N ASP A 54 2.28 -16.20 -0.77
CA ASP A 54 2.46 -15.16 0.24
C ASP A 54 2.51 -13.76 -0.41
N LEU A 55 3.23 -13.63 -1.52
CA LEU A 55 3.29 -12.38 -2.29
C LEU A 55 1.94 -12.00 -2.93
N GLU A 56 1.13 -12.97 -3.37
CA GLU A 56 -0.21 -12.69 -3.91
C GLU A 56 -1.14 -12.17 -2.81
N ILE A 57 -1.08 -12.75 -1.60
CA ILE A 57 -1.85 -12.28 -0.43
C ILE A 57 -1.42 -10.85 -0.05
N GLU A 58 -0.11 -10.61 0.08
CA GLU A 58 0.41 -9.28 0.41
C GLU A 58 0.02 -8.24 -0.65
N ALA A 59 0.05 -8.62 -1.93
CA ALA A 59 -0.35 -7.74 -3.02
C ALA A 59 -1.83 -7.34 -2.94
N ASP A 60 -2.71 -8.26 -2.53
CA ASP A 60 -4.14 -7.96 -2.36
C ASP A 60 -4.39 -7.08 -1.13
N ASP A 61 -3.73 -7.35 0.01
CA ASP A 61 -3.78 -6.48 1.19
C ASP A 61 -3.31 -5.05 0.88
N LEU A 62 -2.24 -4.91 0.09
CA LEU A 62 -1.74 -3.61 -0.36
C LEU A 62 -2.73 -2.88 -1.27
N LYS A 63 -3.45 -3.59 -2.15
CA LYS A 63 -4.49 -2.98 -2.99
C LYS A 63 -5.63 -2.44 -2.14
N ASP A 64 -6.09 -3.21 -1.16
CA ASP A 64 -7.13 -2.79 -0.23
C ASP A 64 -6.69 -1.56 0.57
N ARG A 65 -5.44 -1.54 1.03
CA ARG A 65 -4.87 -0.38 1.72
C ARG A 65 -4.78 0.86 0.84
N ILE A 66 -4.43 0.71 -0.45
CA ILE A 66 -4.42 1.81 -1.42
C ILE A 66 -5.83 2.38 -1.60
N ILE A 67 -6.85 1.53 -1.67
CA ILE A 67 -8.25 1.98 -1.81
C ILE A 67 -8.65 2.79 -0.57
N GLN A 68 -8.39 2.27 0.63
CA GLN A 68 -8.69 2.98 1.88
C GLN A 68 -8.01 4.35 1.95
N LEU A 69 -6.70 4.42 1.68
CA LEU A 69 -5.95 5.67 1.70
C LEU A 69 -6.44 6.68 0.67
N ARG A 70 -6.87 6.22 -0.51
CA ARG A 70 -7.46 7.10 -1.53
C ARG A 70 -8.79 7.69 -1.07
N ASP A 71 -9.61 6.93 -0.36
CA ASP A 71 -10.88 7.40 0.16
C ASP A 71 -10.68 8.36 1.35
N GLU A 72 -9.73 8.08 2.24
CA GLU A 72 -9.31 9.00 3.31
C GLU A 72 -8.82 10.33 2.73
N LEU A 73 -7.97 10.31 1.69
CA LEU A 73 -7.50 11.52 1.03
C LEU A 73 -8.66 12.34 0.44
N LYS A 74 -9.61 11.70 -0.25
CA LYS A 74 -10.81 12.40 -0.77
C LYS A 74 -11.64 13.03 0.35
N GLN A 75 -11.78 12.35 1.48
CA GLN A 75 -12.52 12.90 2.63
C GLN A 75 -11.81 14.12 3.21
N ILE A 76 -10.50 14.07 3.38
CA ILE A 76 -9.69 15.18 3.89
C ILE A 76 -9.74 16.36 2.90
N GLU A 77 -9.64 16.12 1.60
CA GLU A 77 -9.78 17.17 0.57
C GLU A 77 -11.16 17.84 0.63
N LYS A 78 -12.22 17.04 0.79
CA LYS A 78 -13.59 17.57 0.96
C LYS A 78 -13.74 18.40 2.23
N GLN A 79 -13.17 17.96 3.36
CA GLN A 79 -13.17 18.71 4.61
C GLN A 79 -12.38 20.02 4.48
N LYS A 80 -11.21 19.98 3.85
CA LYS A 80 -10.41 21.18 3.56
C LYS A 80 -11.17 22.19 2.70
N ALA A 81 -11.84 21.72 1.64
CA ALA A 81 -12.67 22.57 0.79
C ALA A 81 -13.84 23.20 1.57
N ALA A 82 -14.49 22.43 2.45
CA ALA A 82 -15.58 22.94 3.29
C ALA A 82 -15.08 24.00 4.30
N LEU A 83 -13.90 23.82 4.88
CA LEU A 83 -13.30 24.77 5.83
C LEU A 83 -12.77 26.04 5.16
N THR A 84 -12.31 25.96 3.91
CA THR A 84 -11.82 27.12 3.15
C THR A 84 -12.92 27.90 2.44
N ALA A 85 -14.14 27.35 2.34
CA ALA A 85 -15.31 28.05 1.80
C ALA A 85 -15.99 28.99 2.82
N VAL A 86 -15.62 28.90 4.10
CA VAL A 86 -16.06 29.83 5.16
C VAL A 86 -14.94 30.83 5.39
N GLU A 87 -14.86 31.88 4.57
CA GLU A 87 -14.11 33.08 4.96
C GLU A 87 -14.85 33.70 6.16
N PRO A 88 -14.19 33.91 7.32
CA PRO A 88 -14.79 34.69 8.39
C PRO A 88 -15.01 36.11 7.86
N ASP A 89 -16.26 36.57 7.84
CA ASP A 89 -16.58 37.95 7.50
C ASP A 89 -15.81 38.87 8.47
N PRO A 90 -14.88 39.72 7.99
CA PRO A 90 -14.16 40.64 8.85
C PRO A 90 -15.08 41.67 9.54
N GLY A 91 -16.37 41.71 9.19
CA GLY A 91 -17.41 42.50 9.86
C GLY A 91 -18.04 41.86 11.10
N ASP A 92 -17.82 40.56 11.36
CA ASP A 92 -18.50 39.83 12.45
C ASP A 92 -17.66 39.80 13.76
N VAL A 93 -16.89 40.86 13.98
CA VAL A 93 -16.15 41.06 15.24
C VAL A 93 -17.11 41.69 16.25
N PRO A 94 -17.46 41.01 17.37
CA PRO A 94 -18.35 41.57 18.36
C PRO A 94 -17.55 42.53 19.24
N PHE A 95 -17.15 43.67 18.68
CA PHE A 95 -16.81 44.82 19.51
C PHE A 95 -18.12 45.38 20.03
N GLU A 96 -18.49 44.95 21.24
CA GLU A 96 -19.47 45.66 22.05
C GLU A 96 -19.14 47.15 21.95
N SER A 97 -20.09 47.93 21.44
CA SER A 97 -20.04 49.39 21.46
C SER A 97 -20.15 49.84 22.92
N GLY A 98 -19.04 49.71 23.64
CA GLY A 98 -18.84 50.21 24.98
C GLY A 98 -18.75 51.73 24.92
N ASP A 99 -19.87 52.36 25.23
CA ASP A 99 -20.01 53.76 25.56
C ASP A 99 -18.88 54.19 26.54
N ALA A 100 -17.89 54.91 26.03
CA ALA A 100 -16.80 55.47 26.82
C ALA A 100 -16.97 56.99 26.95
N THR A 101 -18.07 57.41 27.56
CA THR A 101 -18.08 58.66 28.32
C THR A 101 -17.17 58.51 29.53
N ASN A 102 -15.87 58.77 29.35
CA ASN A 102 -14.98 59.07 30.45
C ASN A 102 -14.44 60.49 30.29
N SER A 103 -15.10 61.41 30.98
CA SER A 103 -14.54 62.72 31.32
C SER A 103 -13.29 62.51 32.18
N SER A 104 -12.12 62.82 31.65
CA SER A 104 -10.94 63.09 32.47
C SER A 104 -10.35 64.41 32.02
N GLY A 105 -10.54 65.41 32.89
CA GLY A 105 -10.08 66.77 32.71
C GLY A 105 -8.57 66.83 32.45
N ILE A 106 -8.22 67.47 31.35
CA ILE A 106 -6.88 67.99 31.08
C ILE A 106 -6.83 69.36 31.77
N PRO A 107 -6.01 69.58 32.83
CA PRO A 107 -5.69 70.92 33.24
C PRO A 107 -4.61 71.48 32.32
N ASP A 108 -4.94 72.64 31.76
CA ASP A 108 -4.17 73.44 30.83
C ASP A 108 -3.13 74.29 31.59
N GLY A 109 -1.91 74.39 31.06
CA GLY A 109 -1.04 75.55 31.24
C GLY A 109 -0.12 75.67 32.48
N PHE A 110 1.17 75.80 32.18
CA PHE A 110 2.28 76.57 32.81
C PHE A 110 2.43 76.62 34.34
#